data_AF-A0A2E1CUU6-F1
#
_entry.id   AF-A0A2E1CUU6-F1
#
_cell.length_a   1.000
_cell.length_b   1.000
_cell.length_c   1.000
_cell.angle_alpha   90.00
_cell.angle_beta   90.00
_cell.angle_gamma   90.00
#
_symmetry.space_group_name_H-M   'P 1'
#
loop_
_entity.id
_entity.type
_entity.pdbx_description
1 polymer ?
#
loop_
_entity_poly.entity_id
_entity_poly.type
_entity_poly.pdbx_seq_one_letter_code
_entity_poly.pdbx_strand_id
1 'polypeptide(L)' 'MTYELAENILLIVGLIVMGWSMYRYFSRTKDKSLIKKIWFGKLQLTKNEYLLNRIGLYLVVMGIAVRFINNLYIA' A
#
# COMPACT_ATOMS: atom_id res chain seq x y z
N MET A 1 -4.02 -11.36 20.60
CA MET A 1 -5.48 -11.31 20.32
C MET A 1 -6.05 -9.90 20.19
N THR A 2 -5.78 -8.96 21.10
CA THR A 2 -6.50 -7.66 21.18
C THR A 2 -6.32 -6.70 20.00
N TYR A 3 -5.23 -6.80 19.22
CA TYR A 3 -4.94 -5.88 18.12
C TYR A 3 -4.80 -6.55 16.73
N GLU A 4 -5.04 -7.86 16.63
CA GLU A 4 -4.91 -8.63 15.39
C GLU A 4 -5.92 -8.18 14.32
N LEU A 5 -7.13 -7.82 14.75
CA LEU A 5 -8.17 -7.29 13.86
C LEU A 5 -7.77 -5.93 13.27
N ALA A 6 -7.26 -5.02 14.11
CA ALA A 6 -6.82 -3.70 13.66
C ALA A 6 -5.61 -3.79 12.71
N GLU A 7 -4.66 -4.66 13.02
CA GLU A 7 -3.52 -4.97 12.15
C GLU A 7 -3.97 -5.45 10.77
N ASN A 8 -4.80 -6.49 10.73
CA ASN A 8 -5.27 -7.09 9.49
C ASN A 8 -6.05 -6.07 8.64
N ILE A 9 -6.90 -5.26 9.26
CA ILE A 9 -7.64 -4.20 8.56
C ILE A 9 -6.67 -3.17 7.97
N LEU A 10 -5.69 -2.68 8.74
CA LEU A 10 -4.72 -1.69 8.25
C LEU A 10 -3.91 -2.22 7.06
N LEU A 11 -3.46 -3.47 7.13
CA LEU A 11 -2.70 -4.11 6.07
C LEU A 11 -3.55 -4.33 4.82
N ILE A 12 -4.74 -4.91 4.96
CA ILE A 12 -5.63 -5.21 3.84
C ILE A 12 -6.10 -3.92 3.17
N VAL A 13 -6.56 -2.93 3.95
CA VAL A 13 -7.02 -1.65 3.41
C VAL A 13 -5.87 -0.90 2.76
N GLY A 14 -4.69 -0.88 3.38
CA GLY A 14 -3.50 -0.25 2.80
C GLY A 14 -3.12 -0.87 1.45
N LEU A 15 -3.10 -2.20 1.35
CA LEU A 15 -2.82 -2.92 0.11
C LEU A 15 -3.87 -2.66 -0.96
N ILE A 16 -5.16 -2.65 -0.60
CA ILE A 16 -6.25 -2.35 -1.55
C ILE A 16 -6.12 -0.93 -2.09
N VAL A 17 -5.88 0.07 -1.24
CA VAL A 17 -5.75 1.48 -1.67
C VAL A 17 -4.52 1.66 -2.56
N MET A 18 -3.39 1.05 -2.19
CA MET A 18 -2.16 1.10 -2.98
C MET A 18 -2.36 0.41 -4.34
N GLY A 19 -2.96 -0.78 -4.34
CA GLY A 19 -3.29 -1.54 -5.56
C GLY A 19 -4.30 -0.82 -6.45
N TRP A 20 -5.29 -0.14 -5.87
CA TRP A 20 -6.25 0.66 -6.63
C TRP A 20 -5.59 1.83 -7.36
N SER A 21 -4.60 2.48 -6.73
CA SER A 21 -3.83 3.54 -7.38
C SER A 21 -3.06 2.99 -8.59
N MET A 22 -2.47 1.80 -8.46
CA MET A 22 -1.76 1.13 -9.55
C MET A 22 -2.70 0.66 -10.64
N TYR A 23 -3.88 0.16 -10.29
CA TYR A 23 -4.90 -0.24 -11.24
C TYR A 23 -5.38 0.94 -12.08
N ARG A 24 -5.63 2.12 -11.47
CA ARG A 24 -5.97 3.33 -12.23
C ARG A 24 -4.83 3.73 -13.18
N TYR A 25 -3.59 3.70 -12.70
CA TYR A 25 -2.42 4.01 -13.52
C TYR A 25 -2.29 3.02 -14.69
N PHE A 26 -2.48 1.71 -14.46
CA PHE A 26 -2.47 0.69 -15.49
C PHE A 26 -3.62 0.86 -16.48
N SER A 27 -4.83 1.12 -16.01
CA SER A 27 -6.00 1.34 -16.87
C SER A 27 -5.81 2.53 -17.80
N ARG A 28 -5.21 3.63 -17.30
CA ARG A 28 -4.91 4.83 -18.07
C ARG A 28 -3.80 4.60 -19.10
N THR A 29 -2.71 3.95 -18.69
CA THR A 29 -1.48 3.87 -19.51
C THR A 29 -1.44 2.60 -20.38
N LYS A 30 -2.22 1.58 -20.03
CA LYS A 30 -2.20 0.20 -20.59
C LYS A 30 -0.80 -0.41 -20.66
N ASP A 31 0.12 0.10 -19.85
CA ASP A 31 1.53 -0.23 -19.92
C ASP A 31 1.81 -1.50 -19.12
N LYS A 32 2.02 -2.61 -19.83
CA LYS A 32 2.34 -3.92 -19.24
C LYS A 32 3.68 -3.93 -18.48
N SER A 33 4.51 -2.92 -18.69
CA SER A 33 5.78 -2.72 -18.00
C SER A 33 5.63 -2.13 -16.59
N LEU A 34 4.39 -1.98 -16.10
CA LEU A 34 4.04 -1.35 -14.83
C LEU A 34 4.91 -1.85 -13.67
N ILE A 35 5.01 -3.17 -13.51
CA ILE A 35 5.73 -3.83 -12.41
C ILE A 35 7.21 -3.43 -12.43
N LYS A 36 7.83 -3.39 -13.61
CA LYS A 36 9.23 -3.00 -13.76
C LYS A 36 9.45 -1.53 -13.45
N LYS A 37 8.50 -0.65 -13.85
CA LYS A 37 8.55 0.79 -13.56
C LYS A 37 8.25 1.12 -12.10
N ILE A 38 7.44 0.33 -11.41
CA ILE A 38 7.17 0.48 -9.97
C ILE A 38 8.46 0.30 -9.16
N TRP A 39 9.27 -0.71 -9.52
CA TRP A 39 10.48 -1.07 -8.78
C TRP A 39 11.73 -0.32 -9.23
N PHE A 40 11.86 -0.02 -10.53
CA PHE A 40 13.11 0.51 -11.11
C PHE A 40 12.95 1.85 -11.85
N GLY A 41 11.73 2.39 -11.95
CA GLY A 41 11.45 3.56 -12.79
C GLY A 41 10.74 4.70 -12.06
N LYS A 42 10.69 5.88 -12.71
CA LYS A 42 9.80 6.97 -12.29
C LYS A 42 8.41 6.71 -12.88
N LEU A 43 7.45 6.37 -12.03
CA LEU A 43 6.04 6.32 -12.42
C LEU A 43 5.54 7.74 -12.68
N GLN A 44 4.92 7.97 -13.83
CA GLN A 44 4.18 9.22 -14.09
C GLN A 44 2.78 9.12 -13.49
N LEU A 45 2.73 9.12 -12.16
CA LEU A 45 1.49 9.18 -11.39
C LEU A 45 0.92 10.60 -11.50
N THR A 46 -0.38 10.70 -11.74
CA THR A 46 -1.11 11.95 -11.54
C THR A 46 -1.15 12.29 -10.05
N LYS A 47 -1.44 13.56 -9.69
CA LYS A 47 -1.51 14.00 -8.28
C LYS A 47 -2.42 13.11 -7.43
N ASN A 48 -3.56 12.70 -7.97
CA ASN A 48 -4.53 11.85 -7.25
C ASN A 48 -4.05 10.40 -7.11
N GLU A 49 -3.48 9.82 -8.17
CA GLU A 49 -2.90 8.46 -8.10
C GLU A 49 -1.73 8.42 -7.12
N TYR A 50 -0.88 9.44 -7.13
CA TYR A 50 0.24 9.57 -6.20
C TYR A 50 -0.23 9.67 -4.75
N LEU A 51 -1.25 10.50 -4.48
CA LEU A 51 -1.78 10.68 -3.14
C LEU A 51 -2.43 9.40 -2.60
N LEU A 52 -3.21 8.70 -3.44
CA LEU A 52 -3.77 7.39 -3.08
C LEU A 52 -2.68 6.35 -2.81
N ASN A 53 -1.66 6.27 -3.66
CA ASN A 53 -0.54 5.35 -3.47
C ASN A 53 0.17 5.63 -2.13
N ARG A 54 0.35 6.91 -1.78
CA ARG A 54 1.03 7.33 -0.56
C ARG A 54 0.20 7.07 0.70
N ILE A 55 -1.12 7.28 0.64
CA ILE A 55 -2.05 6.89 1.72
C ILE A 55 -2.01 5.39 1.93
N GLY A 56 -2.12 4.60 0.85
CA GLY A 56 -2.04 3.14 0.91
C GLY A 56 -0.74 2.67 1.54
N LEU A 57 0.39 3.24 1.11
CA LEU A 57 1.71 2.95 1.68
C LEU A 57 1.77 3.26 3.19
N TYR A 58 1.29 4.43 3.63
CA TYR A 58 1.29 4.78 5.05
C TYR A 58 0.41 3.85 5.88
N LEU A 59 -0.73 3.40 5.36
CA LEU A 59 -1.59 2.43 6.04
C LEU A 59 -0.91 1.07 6.19
N VAL A 60 -0.24 0.58 5.13
CA VAL A 60 0.54 -0.67 5.21
C VAL A 60 1.68 -0.54 6.23
N VAL A 61 2.44 0.55 6.19
CA VAL A 61 3.54 0.78 7.14
C VAL A 61 3.03 0.85 8.58
N MET A 62 1.90 1.51 8.83
CA MET A 62 1.26 1.53 10.15
C MET A 62 0.83 0.12 10.59
N GLY A 63 0.21 -0.66 9.70
CA GLY A 63 -0.14 -2.05 9.99
C GLY A 63 1.07 -2.91 10.37
N ILE A 64 2.18 -2.77 9.63
CA ILE A 64 3.45 -3.46 9.94
C ILE A 64 4.01 -2.99 11.29
N ALA A 65 3.96 -1.69 11.59
CA ALA A 65 4.44 -1.16 12.85
C ALA A 65 3.62 -1.70 14.04
N VAL A 66 2.29 -1.75 13.92
CA VAL A 66 1.39 -2.36 14.91
C VAL A 66 1.73 -3.84 15.10
N ARG A 67 1.94 -4.59 14.02
CA ARG A 67 2.37 -5.99 14.07
C ARG A 67 3.68 -6.17 14.83
N PHE A 68 4.66 -5.32 14.52
CA PHE A 68 5.98 -5.39 15.14
C PHE A 68 5.92 -5.08 16.64
N ILE A 69 5.15 -4.07 17.04
CA ILE A 69 4.92 -3.72 18.45
C ILE A 69 4.18 -4.86 19.15
N ASN A 70 3.12 -5.41 18.57
CA ASN A 70 2.40 -6.55 19.15
C ASN A 70 3.35 -7.73 19.38
N ASN A 71 4.19 -8.06 18.40
CA ASN A 71 5.14 -9.16 18.52
C ASN A 71 6.31 -8.88 19.47
N LEU A 72 6.61 -7.62 19.80
CA LEU A 72 7.66 -7.27 20.76
C LEU A 72 7.18 -7.17 22.20
N TYR A 73 5.95 -6.71 22.41
CA TYR A 73 5.42 -6.39 23.75
C TYR A 73 4.40 -7.41 24.28
N ILE A 74 3.81 -8.22 23.39
CA ILE A 74 2.71 -9.14 23.73
C ILE A 74 3.09 -10.61 23.44
N ALA A 75 4.27 -10.86 22.86
CA ALA A 75 4.82 -12.20 22.65
C ALA A 75 5.50 -12.75 23.91
#